data_AF-A0A8J2HP50-F1
#
_entry.id   AF-A0A8J2HP50-F1
#
_cell.length_a   1.000
_cell.length_b   1.000
_cell.length_c   1.000
_cell.angle_alpha   90.00
_cell.angle_beta   90.00
_cell.angle_gamma   90.00
#
_symmetry.space_group_name_H-M   'P 1'
#
loop_
_entity.id
_entity.type
_entity.pdbx_description
1 polymer ?
#
loop_
_entity_poly.entity_id
_entity_poly.type
_entity_poly.pdbx_seq_one_letter_code
_entity_poly.pdbx_strand_id
1 'polypeptide(L)'
;MSTEEKFDGMLMAMAQQHEGGVQDLLDTIFNFLARKTDFYTGGGEGAAEKLVNSKFKKHQATAIAKHNKEQAERAEQERKRQEKLEKKRKEEQEAAKMMLDDDSPCKIEEVTDEMADKLKEEWTNKKPESSASVPGTSSSPVNGQTEAPAEEKKPKEVKTKEDDDEEDEVEKGKLKPNSGNGADMPNYRWTQTLQEVE
;
A
#
# COMPACT_ATOMS: atom_id res chain seq x y z
N MET A 1 -30.69 -6.07 -5.39
CA MET A 1 -31.33 -6.60 -4.17
C MET A 1 -32.14 -7.83 -4.54
N SER A 2 -31.93 -8.94 -3.85
CA SER A 2 -32.79 -10.13 -3.88
C SER A 2 -34.13 -9.82 -3.20
N THR A 3 -35.15 -10.65 -3.45
CA THR A 3 -36.46 -10.52 -2.76
C THR A 3 -36.36 -10.84 -1.27
N GLU A 4 -35.35 -11.61 -0.87
CA GLU A 4 -35.06 -11.97 0.52
C GLU A 4 -34.57 -10.72 1.30
N GLU A 5 -33.55 -10.03 0.77
CA GLU A 5 -32.91 -8.83 1.37
C GLU A 5 -33.89 -7.66 1.62
N LYS A 6 -35.02 -7.62 0.91
CA LYS A 6 -36.02 -6.54 1.02
C LYS A 6 -36.56 -6.36 2.44
N PHE A 7 -36.60 -7.44 3.24
CA PHE A 7 -37.16 -7.42 4.60
C PHE A 7 -36.08 -7.34 5.69
N ASP A 8 -34.80 -7.46 5.34
CA ASP A 8 -33.71 -7.53 6.33
C ASP A 8 -33.65 -6.29 7.22
N GLY A 9 -33.89 -5.09 6.69
CA GLY A 9 -33.95 -3.86 7.50
C GLY A 9 -35.08 -3.87 8.54
N MET A 10 -36.21 -4.50 8.25
CA MET A 10 -37.33 -4.65 9.19
C MET A 10 -37.06 -5.76 10.22
N LEU A 11 -36.48 -6.88 9.78
CA LEU A 11 -36.10 -7.99 10.64
C LEU A 11 -34.96 -7.59 11.60
N MET A 12 -33.98 -6.81 11.13
CA MET A 12 -32.91 -6.24 11.93
C MET A 12 -33.46 -5.25 12.98
N ALA A 13 -34.38 -4.36 12.59
CA ALA A 13 -35.02 -3.45 13.53
C ALA A 13 -35.80 -4.19 14.63
N MET A 14 -36.50 -5.28 14.31
CA MET A 14 -37.14 -6.13 15.31
C MET A 14 -36.10 -6.86 16.19
N ALA A 15 -35.04 -7.42 15.60
CA ALA A 15 -33.98 -8.10 16.35
C ALA A 15 -33.25 -7.18 17.33
N GLN A 16 -33.05 -5.91 16.98
CA GLN A 16 -32.46 -4.88 17.85
C GLN A 16 -33.40 -4.42 18.98
N GLN A 17 -34.71 -4.62 18.85
CA GLN A 17 -35.71 -4.27 19.87
C GLN A 17 -35.95 -5.38 20.91
N HIS A 18 -35.38 -6.57 20.72
CA HIS A 18 -35.54 -7.70 21.63
C HIS A 18 -34.32 -7.89 22.54
N GLU A 19 -34.46 -7.56 23.82
CA GLU A 19 -33.37 -7.65 24.80
C GLU A 19 -32.91 -9.10 25.08
N GLY A 20 -33.82 -10.09 25.02
CA GLY A 20 -33.47 -11.52 25.00
C GLY A 20 -32.96 -12.04 23.65
N GLY A 21 -32.77 -11.15 22.67
CA GLY A 21 -32.19 -11.43 21.36
C GLY A 21 -33.01 -12.43 20.53
N VAL A 22 -32.33 -13.46 20.02
CA VAL A 22 -32.91 -14.38 19.02
C VAL A 22 -34.03 -15.27 19.59
N GLN A 23 -34.04 -15.54 20.90
CA GLN A 23 -35.11 -16.34 21.51
C GLN A 23 -36.43 -15.55 21.58
N ASP A 24 -36.40 -14.36 22.17
CA ASP A 24 -37.54 -13.42 22.20
C ASP A 24 -38.08 -13.09 20.80
N LEU A 25 -37.20 -12.91 19.81
CA LEU A 25 -37.57 -12.68 18.41
C LEU A 25 -38.35 -13.87 17.83
N LEU A 26 -37.88 -15.11 18.05
CA LEU A 26 -38.56 -16.31 17.57
C LEU A 26 -39.91 -16.52 18.26
N ASP A 27 -39.99 -16.34 19.58
CA ASP A 27 -41.26 -16.42 20.31
C ASP A 27 -42.23 -15.32 19.88
N THR A 28 -41.74 -14.11 19.59
CA THR A 28 -42.56 -13.03 19.01
C THR A 28 -43.12 -13.39 17.64
N ILE A 29 -42.32 -14.05 16.78
CA ILE A 29 -42.74 -14.54 15.46
C ILE A 29 -43.76 -15.68 15.60
N PHE A 30 -43.53 -16.67 16.46
CA PHE A 30 -44.48 -17.78 16.67
C PHE A 30 -45.79 -17.30 17.29
N ASN A 31 -45.74 -16.35 18.24
CA ASN A 31 -46.91 -15.68 18.81
C ASN A 31 -47.63 -14.78 17.79
N PHE A 32 -46.93 -14.17 16.83
CA PHE A 32 -47.56 -13.50 15.69
C PHE A 32 -48.31 -14.51 14.81
N LEU A 33 -47.66 -15.62 14.41
CA LEU A 33 -48.27 -16.68 13.61
C LEU A 33 -49.53 -17.23 14.30
N ALA A 34 -49.47 -17.54 15.60
CA ALA A 34 -50.61 -18.04 16.38
C ALA A 34 -51.82 -17.09 16.45
N ARG A 35 -51.62 -15.77 16.29
CA ARG A 35 -52.68 -14.75 16.43
C ARG A 35 -53.12 -14.10 15.12
N LYS A 36 -52.33 -14.24 14.04
CA LYS A 36 -52.53 -13.52 12.77
C LYS A 36 -52.49 -14.41 11.53
N THR A 37 -52.17 -15.69 11.66
CA THR A 37 -52.26 -16.67 10.57
C THR A 37 -52.96 -17.95 11.04
N ASP A 38 -53.34 -18.79 10.08
CA ASP A 38 -53.87 -20.13 10.29
C ASP A 38 -52.76 -21.19 10.45
N PHE A 39 -51.50 -20.77 10.66
CA PHE A 39 -50.32 -21.64 10.59
C PHE A 39 -50.40 -22.91 11.47
N TYR A 40 -51.02 -22.83 12.65
CA TYR A 40 -51.21 -23.98 13.55
C TYR A 40 -52.52 -24.75 13.33
N THR A 41 -53.47 -24.23 12.55
CA THR A 41 -54.85 -24.75 12.44
C THR A 41 -55.23 -25.22 11.03
N GLY A 42 -54.72 -24.56 9.97
CA GLY A 42 -55.07 -24.85 8.57
C GLY A 42 -54.40 -26.09 7.98
N GLY A 43 -53.25 -26.51 8.51
CA GLY A 43 -52.47 -27.63 7.96
C GLY A 43 -52.78 -29.02 8.54
N GLY A 44 -53.55 -29.10 9.62
CA GLY A 44 -53.73 -30.32 10.41
C GLY A 44 -52.54 -30.65 11.35
N GLU A 45 -52.71 -31.69 12.15
CA GLU A 45 -51.85 -31.98 13.30
C GLU A 45 -50.39 -32.28 12.89
N GLY A 46 -49.44 -31.55 13.50
CA GLY A 46 -48.01 -31.65 13.21
C GLY A 46 -47.56 -31.09 11.85
N ALA A 47 -48.43 -30.49 11.04
CA ALA A 47 -48.04 -29.90 9.76
C ALA A 47 -47.16 -28.65 9.92
N ALA A 48 -47.50 -27.79 10.89
CA ALA A 48 -46.74 -26.59 11.27
C ALA A 48 -45.26 -26.90 11.59
N GLU A 49 -45.05 -27.92 12.44
CA GLU A 49 -43.73 -28.36 12.87
C GLU A 49 -42.90 -28.91 11.69
N LYS A 50 -43.52 -29.75 10.83
CA LYS A 50 -42.88 -30.29 9.62
C LYS A 50 -42.45 -29.16 8.66
N LEU A 51 -43.26 -28.11 8.53
CA LEU A 51 -42.93 -26.96 7.69
C LEU A 51 -41.76 -26.15 8.25
N VAL A 52 -41.74 -25.86 9.55
CA VAL A 52 -40.61 -25.18 10.22
C VAL A 52 -39.34 -26.01 10.13
N ASN A 53 -39.38 -27.30 10.47
CA ASN A 53 -38.23 -28.19 10.37
C ASN A 53 -37.68 -28.33 8.93
N SER A 54 -38.56 -28.31 7.92
CA SER A 54 -38.17 -28.32 6.50
C SER A 54 -37.46 -27.03 6.09
N LYS A 55 -38.01 -25.86 6.44
CA LYS A 55 -37.39 -24.55 6.16
C LYS A 55 -36.08 -24.38 6.92
N PHE A 56 -36.06 -24.72 8.21
CA PHE A 56 -34.85 -24.68 9.05
C PHE A 56 -33.71 -25.48 8.41
N LYS A 57 -33.93 -26.76 8.07
CA LYS A 57 -32.90 -27.61 7.44
C LYS A 57 -32.39 -27.04 6.11
N LYS A 58 -33.25 -26.45 5.27
CA LYS A 58 -32.83 -25.79 4.02
C LYS A 58 -31.84 -24.64 4.31
N HIS A 59 -32.22 -23.69 5.17
CA HIS A 59 -31.40 -22.51 5.42
C HIS A 59 -30.17 -22.84 6.29
N GLN A 60 -30.27 -23.80 7.21
CA GLN A 60 -29.15 -24.33 8.00
C GLN A 60 -28.04 -24.87 7.11
N ALA A 61 -28.37 -25.69 6.10
CA ALA A 61 -27.40 -26.25 5.16
C ALA A 61 -26.66 -25.13 4.38
N THR A 62 -27.38 -24.14 3.88
CA THR A 62 -26.79 -22.97 3.19
C THR A 62 -25.93 -22.12 4.11
N ALA A 63 -26.39 -21.87 5.35
CA ALA A 63 -25.65 -21.06 6.33
C ALA A 63 -24.34 -21.72 6.76
N ILE A 64 -24.37 -23.02 7.09
CA ILE A 64 -23.16 -23.78 7.45
C ILE A 64 -22.20 -23.84 6.26
N ALA A 65 -22.69 -24.07 5.04
CA ALA A 65 -21.84 -24.08 3.84
C ALA A 65 -21.18 -22.71 3.59
N LYS A 66 -21.91 -21.60 3.73
CA LYS A 66 -21.37 -20.24 3.59
C LYS A 66 -20.31 -19.95 4.67
N HIS A 67 -20.66 -20.20 5.93
CA HIS A 67 -19.76 -19.98 7.07
C HIS A 67 -18.46 -20.79 6.95
N ASN A 68 -18.56 -22.08 6.61
CA ASN A 68 -17.39 -22.94 6.46
C ASN A 68 -16.52 -22.54 5.26
N LYS A 69 -17.13 -22.06 4.16
CA LYS A 69 -16.36 -21.49 3.03
C LYS A 69 -15.62 -20.23 3.47
N GLU A 70 -16.29 -19.30 4.14
CA GLU A 70 -15.70 -18.03 4.57
C GLU A 70 -14.56 -18.25 5.58
N GLN A 71 -14.74 -19.17 6.54
CA GLN A 71 -13.69 -19.58 7.48
C GLN A 71 -12.48 -20.22 6.78
N ALA A 72 -12.71 -21.08 5.78
CA ALA A 72 -11.63 -21.68 5.00
C ALA A 72 -10.87 -20.64 4.16
N GLU A 73 -11.60 -19.73 3.50
CA GLU A 73 -11.01 -18.64 2.71
C GLU A 73 -10.19 -17.69 3.60
N ARG A 74 -10.73 -17.33 4.77
CA ARG A 74 -10.04 -16.50 5.79
C ARG A 74 -8.76 -17.18 6.28
N ALA A 75 -8.80 -18.48 6.57
CA ALA A 75 -7.63 -19.26 6.99
C ALA A 75 -6.58 -19.41 5.87
N GLU A 76 -6.98 -19.55 4.61
CA GLU A 76 -6.03 -19.58 3.48
C GLU A 76 -5.38 -18.20 3.27
N GLN A 77 -6.16 -17.12 3.32
CA GLN A 77 -5.63 -15.76 3.24
C GLN A 77 -4.65 -15.47 4.39
N GLU A 78 -4.96 -15.91 5.60
CA GLU A 78 -4.07 -15.77 6.76
C GLU A 78 -2.78 -16.59 6.60
N ARG A 79 -2.87 -17.88 6.24
CA ARG A 79 -1.68 -18.71 5.98
C ARG A 79 -0.77 -18.08 4.92
N LYS A 80 -1.36 -17.57 3.83
CA LYS A 80 -0.64 -16.90 2.74
C LYS A 80 -0.01 -15.56 3.14
N ARG A 81 -0.55 -14.87 4.16
CA ARG A 81 0.08 -13.68 4.77
C ARG A 81 1.24 -14.08 5.69
N GLN A 82 1.05 -15.09 6.53
CA GLN A 82 2.08 -15.61 7.44
C GLN A 82 3.30 -16.15 6.67
N GLU A 83 3.08 -16.94 5.62
CA GLU A 83 4.12 -17.48 4.74
C GLU A 83 4.95 -16.37 4.07
N LYS A 84 4.28 -15.33 3.53
CA LYS A 84 4.96 -14.15 2.97
C LYS A 84 5.80 -13.40 4.01
N LEU A 85 5.28 -13.23 5.22
CA LEU A 85 5.99 -12.54 6.30
C LEU A 85 7.21 -13.34 6.78
N GLU A 86 7.09 -14.67 6.90
CA GLU A 86 8.21 -15.53 7.27
C GLU A 86 9.29 -15.60 6.18
N LYS A 87 8.89 -15.64 4.89
CA LYS A 87 9.82 -15.57 3.76
C LYS A 87 10.60 -14.25 3.79
N LYS A 88 9.91 -13.10 3.88
CA LYS A 88 10.57 -11.79 3.99
C LYS A 88 11.50 -11.72 5.20
N ARG A 89 11.09 -12.22 6.36
CA ARG A 89 11.94 -12.23 7.56
C ARG A 89 13.19 -13.09 7.39
N LYS A 90 13.12 -14.21 6.66
CA LYS A 90 14.30 -15.04 6.34
C LYS A 90 15.23 -14.32 5.38
N GLU A 91 14.69 -13.71 4.32
CA GLU A 91 15.47 -12.92 3.36
C GLU A 91 16.16 -11.72 4.03
N GLU A 92 15.47 -11.03 4.94
CA GLU A 92 16.03 -9.95 5.76
C GLU A 92 17.11 -10.45 6.74
N GLN A 93 16.93 -11.63 7.34
CA GLN A 93 17.92 -12.26 8.22
C GLN A 93 19.16 -12.77 7.45
N GLU A 94 18.98 -13.29 6.22
CA GLU A 94 20.09 -13.72 5.36
C GLU A 94 20.85 -12.52 4.78
N ALA A 95 20.16 -11.47 4.35
CA ALA A 95 20.79 -10.21 3.90
C ALA A 95 21.55 -9.52 5.03
N ALA A 96 20.95 -9.39 6.22
CA ALA A 96 21.62 -8.83 7.40
C ALA A 96 22.83 -9.68 7.83
N LYS A 97 22.80 -11.01 7.63
CA LYS A 97 23.96 -11.86 7.86
C LYS A 97 25.05 -11.66 6.79
N MET A 98 24.69 -11.56 5.51
CA MET A 98 25.66 -11.28 4.44
C MET A 98 26.36 -9.92 4.62
N MET A 99 25.65 -8.89 5.10
CA MET A 99 26.26 -7.60 5.47
C MET A 99 27.13 -7.65 6.74
N LEU A 100 27.12 -8.76 7.49
CA LEU A 100 27.97 -8.99 8.66
C LEU A 100 29.11 -9.98 8.38
N ASP A 101 28.96 -10.85 7.37
CA ASP A 101 30.03 -11.70 6.85
C ASP A 101 30.98 -10.95 5.89
N ASP A 102 30.62 -9.75 5.40
CA ASP A 102 31.54 -8.83 4.70
C ASP A 102 32.46 -8.06 5.67
N ASP A 103 33.00 -8.78 6.66
CA ASP A 103 34.24 -8.39 7.37
C ASP A 103 35.43 -8.68 6.42
N SER A 104 35.37 -8.10 5.22
CA SER A 104 36.38 -8.18 4.18
C SER A 104 37.71 -7.71 4.77
N PRO A 105 38.75 -8.57 4.86
CA PRO A 105 40.02 -8.18 5.44
C PRO A 105 40.71 -7.19 4.51
N CYS A 106 40.43 -5.90 4.70
CA CYS A 106 41.06 -4.79 4.00
C CYS A 106 42.54 -4.79 4.36
N LYS A 107 43.31 -5.53 3.57
CA LYS A 107 44.74 -5.78 3.73
C LYS A 107 45.50 -4.50 3.39
N ILE A 108 45.48 -3.54 4.33
CA ILE A 108 46.37 -2.39 4.33
C ILE A 108 47.79 -2.94 4.52
N GLU A 109 48.49 -3.10 3.41
CA GLU A 109 49.89 -3.50 3.37
C GLU A 109 50.73 -2.21 3.35
N GLU A 110 51.55 -2.02 4.39
CA GLU A 110 52.26 -0.77 4.61
C GLU A 110 53.35 -0.57 3.53
N VAL A 111 53.08 0.36 2.61
CA VAL A 111 54.06 0.79 1.59
C VAL A 111 55.15 1.58 2.29
N THR A 112 56.30 0.94 2.48
CA THR A 112 57.50 1.53 3.11
C THR A 112 58.07 2.67 2.24
N ASP A 113 58.58 3.72 2.91
CA ASP A 113 58.94 5.01 2.31
C ASP A 113 59.93 4.91 1.13
N GLU A 114 60.79 3.88 1.12
CA GLU A 114 61.85 3.67 0.12
C GLU A 114 61.35 3.51 -1.34
N MET A 115 60.06 3.28 -1.56
CA MET A 115 59.47 3.26 -2.91
C MET A 115 58.90 4.63 -3.35
N ALA A 116 58.59 5.53 -2.41
CA ALA A 116 58.02 6.84 -2.72
C ALA A 116 59.06 7.79 -3.36
N ASP A 117 60.34 7.70 -2.96
CA ASP A 117 61.38 8.59 -3.48
C ASP A 117 61.81 8.24 -4.91
N LYS A 118 61.83 6.95 -5.27
CA LYS A 118 62.12 6.49 -6.64
C LYS A 118 61.15 7.10 -7.67
N LEU A 119 59.88 7.25 -7.28
CA LEU A 119 58.85 7.89 -8.13
C LEU A 119 59.03 9.42 -8.25
N LYS A 120 59.64 10.07 -7.25
CA LYS A 120 59.97 11.51 -7.28
C LYS A 120 61.20 11.80 -8.15
N GLU A 121 62.21 10.93 -8.12
CA GLU A 121 63.37 11.01 -9.02
C GLU A 121 62.97 10.87 -10.49
N GLU A 122 62.06 9.93 -10.81
CA GLU A 122 61.59 9.73 -12.19
C GLU A 122 60.72 10.90 -12.71
N TRP A 123 59.98 11.59 -11.84
CA TRP A 123 59.21 12.79 -12.20
C TRP A 123 60.06 14.05 -12.37
N THR A 124 61.13 14.21 -11.59
CA THR A 124 61.95 15.43 -11.60
C THR A 124 62.90 15.53 -12.79
N ASN A 125 63.27 14.41 -13.41
CA ASN A 125 64.29 14.36 -14.48
C ASN A 125 63.74 14.54 -15.91
N LYS A 126 62.58 15.19 -16.11
CA LYS A 126 61.85 15.17 -17.41
C LYS A 126 61.22 16.48 -17.91
N LYS A 127 61.91 17.63 -17.75
CA LYS A 127 61.80 18.88 -18.55
C LYS A 127 62.93 19.85 -18.15
N PRO A 128 63.27 20.92 -18.90
CA PRO A 128 62.68 21.47 -20.14
C PRO A 128 63.58 21.17 -21.38
N GLU A 129 63.41 21.65 -22.62
CA GLU A 129 62.72 22.80 -23.27
C GLU A 129 62.35 22.33 -24.74
N SER A 130 61.85 23.01 -25.78
CA SER A 130 61.44 24.40 -26.18
C SER A 130 60.51 24.29 -27.43
N SER A 131 60.02 25.28 -28.21
CA SER A 131 59.88 26.77 -28.19
C SER A 131 58.84 27.20 -29.28
N ALA A 132 58.80 28.49 -29.65
CA ALA A 132 58.16 29.18 -30.81
C ALA A 132 57.43 28.35 -31.90
N SER A 133 56.24 28.74 -32.38
CA SER A 133 55.92 30.09 -32.90
C SER A 133 54.42 30.50 -32.82
N VAL A 134 54.12 31.75 -33.20
CA VAL A 134 52.82 32.49 -33.18
C VAL A 134 52.68 33.30 -34.50
N PRO A 135 51.68 34.18 -34.80
CA PRO A 135 50.50 34.65 -34.02
C PRO A 135 49.16 34.82 -34.81
N GLY A 136 48.13 35.36 -34.12
CA GLY A 136 46.87 35.91 -34.68
C GLY A 136 45.72 35.81 -33.66
N THR A 137 45.39 36.80 -32.81
CA THR A 137 44.89 38.18 -33.06
C THR A 137 43.51 38.19 -33.75
N SER A 138 42.46 38.93 -33.34
CA SER A 138 42.23 39.99 -32.33
C SER A 138 40.70 40.22 -32.16
N SER A 139 40.10 40.79 -31.10
CA SER A 139 40.50 41.20 -29.73
C SER A 139 39.26 41.70 -28.93
N SER A 140 39.26 41.66 -27.59
CA SER A 140 38.28 42.35 -26.71
C SER A 140 38.53 43.88 -26.68
N PRO A 141 37.59 44.77 -26.23
CA PRO A 141 37.42 45.03 -24.77
C PRO A 141 36.04 45.61 -24.28
N VAL A 142 35.92 45.79 -22.95
CA VAL A 142 35.28 46.87 -22.10
C VAL A 142 34.17 47.78 -22.71
N ASN A 143 33.07 48.20 -22.05
CA ASN A 143 32.79 48.61 -20.65
C ASN A 143 31.36 48.16 -20.19
N GLY A 144 30.60 48.70 -19.20
CA GLY A 144 30.75 49.85 -18.29
C GLY A 144 29.57 50.07 -17.30
N GLN A 145 29.39 51.32 -16.81
CA GLN A 145 28.41 51.78 -15.80
C GLN A 145 27.30 52.65 -16.47
N THR A 146 26.13 53.02 -15.90
CA THR A 146 25.84 53.51 -14.52
C THR A 146 24.31 53.45 -14.20
N GLU A 147 23.93 53.31 -12.92
CA GLU A 147 22.66 53.63 -12.18
C GLU A 147 21.28 53.66 -12.92
N ALA A 148 20.24 52.86 -12.59
CA ALA A 148 19.41 52.68 -11.34
C ALA A 148 18.15 53.59 -11.28
N PRO A 149 17.07 53.31 -10.49
CA PRO A 149 16.69 52.12 -9.69
C PRO A 149 15.24 51.57 -9.92
N ALA A 150 14.89 50.36 -9.42
CA ALA A 150 13.54 49.97 -8.93
C ALA A 150 13.45 48.54 -8.31
N GLU A 151 12.74 48.44 -7.18
CA GLU A 151 11.93 47.34 -6.58
C GLU A 151 12.34 45.82 -6.64
N GLU A 152 12.76 45.33 -5.47
CA GLU A 152 12.26 44.12 -4.75
C GLU A 152 12.12 42.74 -5.44
N LYS A 153 13.27 42.07 -5.60
CA LYS A 153 13.56 40.66 -5.19
C LYS A 153 12.43 39.60 -5.27
N LYS A 154 12.48 38.78 -6.32
CA LYS A 154 12.20 37.33 -6.24
C LYS A 154 13.49 36.52 -6.10
N PRO A 155 13.53 35.40 -5.35
CA PRO A 155 14.46 34.31 -5.58
C PRO A 155 13.94 33.37 -6.68
N LYS A 156 14.86 32.70 -7.40
CA LYS A 156 14.55 31.65 -8.39
C LYS A 156 15.27 30.35 -8.02
N GLU A 157 14.59 29.25 -8.31
CA GLU A 157 15.10 27.92 -8.67
C GLU A 157 16.60 27.60 -8.47
N VAL A 158 16.88 26.55 -7.71
CA VAL A 158 17.98 25.62 -8.00
C VAL A 158 17.35 24.23 -8.20
N LYS A 159 17.83 23.48 -9.19
CA LYS A 159 17.36 22.11 -9.49
C LYS A 159 18.20 21.09 -8.74
N THR A 160 17.55 20.01 -8.30
CA THR A 160 18.18 18.69 -8.19
C THR A 160 17.33 17.71 -9.03
N LYS A 161 17.97 16.80 -9.75
CA LYS A 161 17.33 15.71 -10.52
C LYS A 161 17.82 14.38 -9.98
N GLU A 162 16.91 13.64 -9.37
CA GLU A 162 16.95 12.20 -9.10
C GLU A 162 15.48 11.82 -9.38
N ASP A 163 15.08 11.17 -10.48
CA ASP A 163 15.66 10.02 -11.21
C ASP A 163 15.82 8.83 -10.25
N ASP A 164 14.68 8.16 -10.02
CA ASP A 164 14.50 6.89 -9.31
C ASP A 164 13.63 6.02 -10.23
N ASP A 165 14.28 5.29 -11.14
CA ASP A 165 13.70 4.74 -12.38
C ASP A 165 13.60 3.21 -12.34
N GLU A 166 12.93 2.68 -11.31
CA GLU A 166 12.53 1.26 -11.23
C GLU A 166 11.04 1.10 -11.59
N GLU A 167 10.75 1.18 -12.90
CA GLU A 167 9.40 0.98 -13.45
C GLU A 167 8.92 -0.49 -13.33
N ASP A 168 8.41 -0.85 -12.17
CA ASP A 168 7.65 -2.09 -11.93
C ASP A 168 6.54 -2.21 -13.00
N GLU A 169 6.57 -3.26 -13.86
CA GLU A 169 5.71 -3.34 -15.06
C GLU A 169 4.20 -3.36 -14.76
N VAL A 170 3.84 -3.53 -13.48
CA VAL A 170 2.47 -3.58 -12.95
C VAL A 170 1.96 -2.19 -12.52
N GLU A 171 2.81 -1.17 -12.43
CA GLU A 171 2.45 0.21 -12.06
C GLU A 171 2.12 1.10 -13.27
N LYS A 172 2.63 0.76 -14.47
CA LYS A 172 2.43 1.47 -15.73
C LYS A 172 0.95 1.68 -16.08
N GLY A 173 0.44 2.87 -15.78
CA GLY A 173 -0.96 3.28 -16.03
C GLY A 173 -1.79 3.55 -14.78
N LYS A 174 -1.27 3.33 -13.56
CA LYS A 174 -1.92 3.79 -12.32
C LYS A 174 -1.55 5.25 -12.03
N LEU A 175 -2.49 6.00 -11.45
CA LEU A 175 -2.20 7.35 -10.98
C LEU A 175 -1.61 7.30 -9.56
N LYS A 176 -0.48 7.98 -9.33
CA LYS A 176 0.13 8.10 -8.00
C LYS A 176 -0.83 8.83 -7.05
N PRO A 177 -1.15 8.29 -5.86
CA PRO A 177 -2.04 8.97 -4.92
C PRO A 177 -1.53 10.35 -4.49
N ASN A 178 -2.44 11.28 -4.28
CA ASN A 178 -2.13 12.58 -3.68
C ASN A 178 -1.91 12.43 -2.15
N SER A 179 -1.41 13.50 -1.51
CA SER A 179 -1.09 13.49 -0.07
C SER A 179 -2.28 13.28 0.87
N GLY A 180 -3.51 13.21 0.35
CA GLY A 180 -4.73 12.86 1.09
C GLY A 180 -5.31 11.50 0.69
N ASN A 181 -4.49 10.57 0.19
CA ASN A 181 -4.86 9.21 -0.25
C ASN A 181 -5.96 9.15 -1.32
N GLY A 182 -6.20 10.23 -2.06
CA GLY A 182 -7.07 10.26 -3.23
C GLY A 182 -6.30 10.52 -4.51
N ALA A 183 -6.97 11.08 -5.52
CA ALA A 183 -6.37 11.38 -6.82
C ALA A 183 -6.71 12.80 -7.32
N ASP A 184 -5.76 13.38 -8.05
CA ASP A 184 -5.89 14.68 -8.69
C ASP A 184 -6.18 14.49 -10.19
N MET A 185 -7.34 14.96 -10.65
CA MET A 185 -7.82 14.87 -12.04
C MET A 185 -7.94 16.28 -12.64
N PRO A 186 -7.96 16.44 -13.99
CA PRO A 186 -7.90 17.77 -14.61
C PRO A 186 -8.99 18.78 -14.19
N ASN A 187 -10.17 18.29 -13.79
CA ASN A 187 -11.33 19.11 -13.43
C ASN A 187 -11.77 18.97 -11.96
N TYR A 188 -11.15 18.07 -11.18
CA TYR A 188 -11.52 17.79 -9.79
C TYR A 188 -10.40 17.06 -9.06
N ARG A 189 -10.34 17.19 -7.74
CA ARG A 189 -9.49 16.36 -6.88
C ARG A 189 -10.31 15.80 -5.73
N TRP A 190 -9.91 14.65 -5.22
CA TRP A 190 -10.52 14.06 -4.03
C TRP A 190 -9.44 13.52 -3.09
N THR A 191 -9.85 13.26 -1.86
CA THR A 191 -9.06 12.70 -0.76
C THR A 191 -9.95 11.70 -0.02
N GLN A 192 -9.37 10.76 0.72
CA GLN A 192 -10.14 9.74 1.44
C GLN A 192 -9.47 9.39 2.77
N THR A 193 -10.22 9.50 3.86
CA THR A 193 -9.85 8.91 5.15
C THR A 193 -10.64 7.65 5.45
N LEU A 194 -10.17 6.85 6.41
CA LEU A 194 -10.90 5.67 6.91
C LEU A 194 -12.18 6.02 7.69
N GLN A 195 -12.43 7.30 7.99
CA GLN A 195 -13.61 7.77 8.72
C GLN A 195 -14.76 8.18 7.78
N GLU A 196 -14.50 8.26 6.47
CA GLU A 196 -15.47 8.64 5.43
C GLU A 196 -16.01 7.42 4.65
N VAL A 197 -15.65 6.20 5.07
CA VAL A 197 -16.05 4.93 4.43
C VAL A 197 -16.77 4.05 5.45
N GLU A 198 -18.10 4.13 5.44
CA GLU A 198 -19.05 3.31 6.21
C GLU A 198 -20.12 2.74 5.26
#